data_AF-A0ABC8LR82-F1
#
_entry.id   AF-A0ABC8LR82-F1
#
_cell.length_a   1.000
_cell.length_b   1.000
_cell.length_c   1.000
_cell.angle_alpha   90.00
_cell.angle_beta   90.00
_cell.angle_gamma   90.00
#
_symmetry.space_group_name_H-M   'P 1'
#
loop_
_entity.id
_entity.type
_entity.pdbx_description
1 polymer ?
#
loop_
_entity_poly.entity_id
_entity_poly.type
_entity_poly.pdbx_seq_one_letter_code
_entity_poly.pdbx_strand_id
1 'polypeptide(L)'
;MATYHRLLRGGGSPAISISGVRLRLTAFAATIALSLFTLSFLFTSESSYSPDLHLPVSSQSLNLIRYSNGVGSIRRSMLDIKSDPLKPRLIQIRKQADDHRSLALAYASYARKLKLENSKLVRIFADLSRNYTDLINKPTFRALYDSDGSAIEESTLRQFEKEVKERIKMTRQVIAEAKESFDNQLKIQKLKDTIFAVNEQLTNTKKQGAFSSLIAAKSIPKGLHCLAMRLMEERIAHPEKYTDEGKARAPELEDPSLYHYAIFSDNVIAASVVVNSAVKNVIS
;
A
#
# COMPACT_ATOMS: atom_id res chain seq x y z
N MET A 1 9.78 47.06 -11.86
CA MET A 1 10.37 48.33 -11.43
C MET A 1 11.56 47.99 -10.54
N ALA A 2 12.79 48.45 -10.73
CA ALA A 2 13.29 49.56 -11.52
C ALA A 2 14.71 49.25 -12.05
N THR A 3 15.00 49.92 -13.16
CA THR A 3 16.23 50.05 -13.95
C THR A 3 17.42 50.68 -13.22
N TYR A 4 18.65 50.29 -13.58
CA TYR A 4 19.80 51.21 -13.63
C TYR A 4 20.72 50.94 -14.84
N HIS A 5 20.86 51.99 -15.67
CA HIS A 5 21.95 52.30 -16.62
C HIS A 5 23.30 52.45 -15.87
N ARG A 6 24.54 52.48 -16.38
CA ARG A 6 25.29 52.60 -17.67
C ARG A 6 26.76 52.31 -17.24
N LEU A 7 27.72 51.77 -17.99
CA LEU A 7 28.42 52.28 -19.18
C LEU A 7 29.56 51.30 -19.52
N LEU A 8 29.82 51.12 -20.81
CA LEU A 8 30.92 50.35 -21.40
C LEU A 8 32.26 51.13 -21.39
N ARG A 9 33.38 50.43 -21.24
CA ARG A 9 34.61 50.67 -22.01
C ARG A 9 35.43 49.37 -22.07
N GLY A 10 35.70 48.91 -23.30
CA GLY A 10 36.26 47.58 -23.57
C GLY A 10 37.78 47.52 -23.68
N GLY A 11 38.25 46.30 -23.99
CA GLY A 11 39.55 46.02 -24.57
C GLY A 11 40.24 44.78 -24.00
N GLY A 12 40.36 43.72 -24.79
CA GLY A 12 41.42 42.71 -24.66
C GLY A 12 40.97 41.27 -24.42
N SER A 13 40.73 40.51 -25.50
CA SER A 13 40.78 39.03 -25.46
C SER A 13 42.22 38.54 -25.59
N PRO A 14 42.54 37.37 -25.01
CA PRO A 14 43.34 36.40 -25.75
C PRO A 14 42.58 35.06 -25.89
N ALA A 15 42.76 34.45 -27.06
CA ALA A 15 42.14 33.21 -27.46
C ALA A 15 42.66 32.01 -26.67
N ILE A 16 41.75 31.17 -26.15
CA ILE A 16 42.08 29.84 -25.59
C ILE A 16 41.21 28.79 -26.27
N SER A 17 41.88 27.72 -26.72
CA SER A 17 41.40 26.60 -27.53
C SER A 17 40.04 26.02 -27.12
N ILE A 18 39.06 26.12 -28.03
CA ILE A 18 37.65 25.72 -27.84
C ILE A 18 37.40 24.21 -28.09
N SER A 19 38.37 23.49 -28.67
CA SER A 19 38.16 22.10 -29.12
C SER A 19 38.25 21.08 -27.98
N GLY A 20 39.17 21.26 -27.01
CA GLY A 20 39.35 20.33 -25.89
C GLY A 20 38.27 20.40 -24.81
N VAL A 21 37.63 21.56 -24.66
CA VAL A 21 36.56 21.78 -23.66
C VAL A 21 35.26 21.12 -24.10
N ARG A 22 34.93 21.16 -25.40
CA ARG A 22 33.71 20.52 -25.93
C ARG A 22 33.74 19.00 -25.78
N LEU A 23 34.90 18.35 -26.01
CA LEU A 23 35.02 16.89 -25.90
C LEU A 23 34.99 16.40 -24.44
N ARG A 24 35.52 17.20 -23.49
CA ARG A 24 35.43 16.88 -22.06
C ARG A 24 34.01 17.09 -21.53
N LEU A 25 33.34 18.16 -21.95
CA LEU A 25 31.97 18.45 -21.50
C LEU A 25 30.96 17.40 -21.98
N THR A 26 31.12 16.86 -23.19
CA THR A 26 30.26 15.77 -23.70
C THR A 26 30.52 14.44 -22.98
N ALA A 27 31.76 14.14 -22.61
CA ALA A 27 32.09 12.93 -21.84
C ALA A 27 31.55 12.97 -20.40
N PHE A 28 31.60 14.13 -19.73
CA PHE A 28 30.98 14.30 -18.41
C PHE A 28 29.45 14.27 -18.48
N ALA A 29 28.82 14.83 -19.52
CA ALA A 29 27.37 14.74 -19.69
C ALA A 29 26.90 13.29 -19.92
N ALA A 30 27.65 12.49 -20.70
CA ALA A 30 27.32 11.10 -20.98
C ALA A 30 27.44 10.19 -19.73
N THR A 31 28.45 10.41 -18.89
CA THR A 31 28.63 9.65 -17.64
C THR A 31 27.55 9.97 -16.60
N ILE A 32 27.15 11.24 -16.50
CA ILE A 32 26.04 11.65 -15.64
C ILE A 32 24.72 11.05 -16.14
N ALA A 33 24.45 11.05 -17.45
CA ALA A 33 23.24 10.45 -18.00
C ALA A 33 23.15 8.93 -17.77
N LEU A 34 24.28 8.21 -17.91
CA LEU A 34 24.34 6.76 -17.62
C LEU A 34 24.17 6.47 -16.12
N SER A 35 24.68 7.34 -15.23
CA SER A 35 24.43 7.21 -13.79
C SER A 35 22.96 7.47 -13.41
N LEU A 36 22.29 8.44 -14.04
CA LEU A 36 20.87 8.74 -13.79
C LEU A 36 19.95 7.66 -14.34
N PHE A 37 20.32 7.06 -15.48
CA PHE A 37 19.57 5.94 -16.07
C PHE A 37 19.68 4.66 -15.23
N THR A 38 20.86 4.38 -14.66
CA THR A 38 21.07 3.24 -13.76
C THR A 38 20.42 3.44 -12.38
N LEU A 39 20.43 4.66 -11.83
CA LEU A 39 19.66 4.99 -10.62
C LEU A 39 18.15 4.87 -10.82
N SER A 40 17.65 5.20 -12.02
CA SER A 40 16.22 5.06 -12.34
C SER A 40 15.78 3.59 -12.42
N PHE A 41 16.64 2.67 -12.90
CA PHE A 41 16.36 1.22 -12.89
C PHE A 41 16.45 0.58 -11.50
N LEU A 42 17.29 1.12 -10.61
CA LEU A 42 17.35 0.70 -9.21
C LEU A 42 16.11 1.18 -8.42
N PHE A 43 15.63 2.40 -8.67
CA PHE A 43 14.43 2.93 -8.01
C PHE A 43 13.11 2.34 -8.52
N THR A 44 13.02 1.89 -9.78
CA THR A 44 11.80 1.22 -10.28
C THR A 44 11.67 -0.23 -9.78
N SER A 45 12.77 -0.87 -9.38
CA SER A 45 12.75 -2.21 -8.79
C SER A 45 12.24 -2.24 -7.34
N GLU A 46 12.10 -1.08 -6.69
CA GLU A 46 11.62 -0.97 -5.30
C GLU A 46 10.12 -0.63 -5.16
N SER A 47 9.38 -0.49 -6.26
CA SER A 47 7.91 -0.33 -6.21
C SER A 47 7.18 -1.67 -6.10
N SER A 48 7.56 -2.50 -5.13
CA SER A 48 6.74 -3.64 -4.69
C SER A 48 5.57 -3.11 -3.87
N TYR A 49 4.52 -2.69 -4.58
CA TYR A 49 3.25 -2.28 -4.04
C TYR A 49 2.48 -3.53 -3.56
N SER A 50 2.54 -3.82 -2.25
CA SER A 50 1.66 -4.80 -1.61
C SER A 50 0.23 -4.24 -1.53
N PRO A 51 -0.80 -4.86 -2.14
CA PRO A 51 -2.18 -4.54 -1.84
C PRO A 51 -2.60 -5.32 -0.59
N ASP A 52 -2.58 -4.68 0.58
CA ASP A 52 -3.28 -5.20 1.76
C ASP A 52 -4.78 -5.11 1.51
N LEU A 53 -5.35 -6.19 0.97
CA LEU A 53 -6.78 -6.34 0.76
C LEU A 53 -7.40 -7.03 1.98
N HIS A 54 -7.75 -6.23 2.98
CA HIS A 54 -8.45 -6.71 4.17
C HIS A 54 -9.96 -6.86 3.85
N LEU A 55 -10.40 -8.08 3.55
CA LEU A 55 -11.82 -8.42 3.42
C LEU A 55 -12.44 -8.67 4.81
N PRO A 56 -13.64 -8.14 5.13
CA PRO A 56 -14.31 -8.44 6.38
C PRO A 56 -15.05 -9.78 6.24
N VAL A 57 -14.62 -10.79 6.99
CA VAL A 57 -15.42 -12.00 7.23
C VAL A 57 -15.68 -12.09 8.73
N SER A 58 -16.93 -11.87 9.11
CA SER A 58 -17.49 -12.21 10.39
C SER A 58 -17.68 -13.72 10.49
N SER A 59 -17.10 -14.35 11.52
CA SER A 59 -17.67 -15.52 12.22
C SER A 59 -16.87 -15.86 13.48
N GLN A 60 -17.62 -16.30 14.48
CA GLN A 60 -17.25 -16.52 15.87
C GLN A 60 -16.19 -17.62 16.10
N SER A 61 -15.23 -17.26 16.95
CA SER A 61 -14.54 -18.05 17.99
C SER A 61 -13.94 -19.43 17.65
N LEU A 62 -12.60 -19.53 17.80
CA LEU A 62 -11.97 -20.10 19.00
C LEU A 62 -10.56 -19.51 19.20
N ASN A 63 -10.34 -19.04 20.43
CA ASN A 63 -9.12 -18.39 20.95
C ASN A 63 -8.01 -19.41 21.26
N LEU A 64 -6.75 -19.01 20.98
CA LEU A 64 -5.51 -19.07 21.81
C LEU A 64 -4.30 -18.92 20.84
N ILE A 65 -3.32 -18.00 20.92
CA ILE A 65 -2.74 -17.18 22.00
C ILE A 65 -2.02 -15.97 21.37
N ARG A 66 -2.12 -14.83 22.08
CA ARG A 66 -1.18 -13.70 22.21
C ARG A 66 -1.41 -12.45 21.36
N TYR A 67 -2.16 -11.54 21.98
CA TYR A 67 -1.92 -10.11 21.90
C TYR A 67 -0.43 -9.78 22.03
N SER A 68 0.08 -9.07 21.03
CA SER A 68 1.19 -8.15 21.19
C SER A 68 0.79 -6.89 20.45
N ASN A 69 -0.03 -6.05 21.10
CA ASN A 69 -0.08 -4.62 20.86
C ASN A 69 1.28 -4.03 21.23
N GLY A 70 2.27 -4.28 20.37
CA GLY A 70 3.48 -3.52 20.34
C GLY A 70 3.23 -2.38 19.38
N VAL A 71 2.88 -1.20 19.91
CA VAL A 71 3.33 0.04 19.30
C VAL A 71 4.85 -0.03 19.33
N GLY A 72 5.40 -0.70 18.32
CA GLY A 72 6.81 -0.72 18.05
C GLY A 72 7.13 0.69 17.63
N SER A 73 7.48 1.53 18.60
CA SER A 73 8.33 2.67 18.33
C SER A 73 9.50 2.10 17.54
N ILE A 74 9.47 2.29 16.22
CA ILE A 74 10.65 2.13 15.37
C ILE A 74 11.55 3.27 15.85
N ARG A 75 12.20 3.05 16.99
CA ARG A 75 13.46 3.68 17.30
C ARG A 75 14.32 3.24 16.14
N ARG A 76 14.52 4.13 15.19
CA ARG A 76 15.61 4.01 14.24
C ARG A 76 16.86 4.00 15.11
N SER A 77 17.31 2.81 15.51
CA SER A 77 18.65 2.59 16.01
C SER A 77 19.57 2.85 14.84
N MET A 78 19.85 4.13 14.62
CA MET A 78 21.06 4.55 13.94
C MET A 78 22.18 3.87 14.72
N LEU A 79 22.99 3.06 14.06
CA LEU A 79 23.95 2.08 14.62
C LEU A 79 23.43 0.64 14.76
N ASP A 80 23.06 0.03 13.64
CA ASP A 80 23.39 -1.39 13.41
C ASP A 80 24.25 -1.50 12.16
N ILE A 81 25.51 -1.07 12.28
CA ILE A 81 26.55 -1.19 11.24
C ILE A 81 27.25 -2.56 11.30
N LYS A 82 26.76 -3.49 12.15
CA LYS A 82 27.36 -4.82 12.37
C LYS A 82 26.47 -5.99 11.97
N SER A 83 25.28 -5.78 11.42
CA SER A 83 24.54 -6.87 10.79
C SER A 83 25.16 -7.22 9.44
N ASP A 84 25.46 -8.50 9.22
CA ASP A 84 25.96 -8.99 7.93
C ASP A 84 25.06 -8.47 6.80
N PRO A 85 25.63 -7.88 5.72
CA PRO A 85 24.85 -7.23 4.66
C PRO A 85 23.90 -8.19 3.92
N LEU A 86 24.06 -9.50 4.12
CA LEU A 86 23.25 -10.56 3.52
C LEU A 86 21.99 -10.90 4.32
N LYS A 87 21.96 -10.64 5.63
CA LYS A 87 20.81 -10.91 6.49
C LYS A 87 19.53 -10.16 6.07
N PRO A 88 19.54 -8.85 5.77
CA PRO A 88 18.33 -8.16 5.33
C PRO A 88 17.82 -8.70 3.99
N ARG A 89 18.73 -9.03 3.06
CA ARG A 89 18.37 -9.63 1.77
C ARG A 89 17.69 -10.98 1.94
N LEU A 90 18.20 -11.84 2.83
CA LEU A 90 17.59 -13.12 3.15
C LEU A 90 16.17 -12.96 3.74
N ILE A 91 16.00 -12.03 4.67
CA ILE A 91 14.70 -11.74 5.30
C ILE A 91 13.70 -11.26 4.25
N GLN A 92 14.12 -10.39 3.33
CA GLN A 92 13.27 -9.90 2.25
C GLN A 92 12.85 -11.02 1.29
N ILE A 93 13.77 -11.89 0.88
CA ILE A 93 13.47 -13.04 0.01
C ILE A 93 12.50 -13.99 0.72
N ARG A 94 12.72 -14.27 2.01
CA ARG A 94 11.83 -15.12 2.80
C ARG A 94 10.43 -14.51 2.90
N LYS A 95 10.34 -13.22 3.21
CA LYS A 95 9.07 -12.49 3.27
C LYS A 95 8.34 -12.57 1.94
N GLN A 96 9.04 -12.31 0.83
CA GLN A 96 8.46 -12.40 -0.51
C GLN A 96 7.93 -13.81 -0.81
N ALA A 97 8.67 -14.86 -0.43
CA ALA A 97 8.22 -16.24 -0.59
C ALA A 97 6.98 -16.55 0.25
N ASP A 98 6.94 -16.09 1.51
CA ASP A 98 5.79 -16.25 2.40
C ASP A 98 4.56 -15.48 1.89
N ASP A 99 4.75 -14.27 1.33
CA ASP A 99 3.70 -13.45 0.73
C ASP A 99 3.09 -14.17 -0.50
N HIS A 100 3.93 -14.67 -1.42
CA HIS A 100 3.46 -15.44 -2.58
C HIS A 100 2.79 -16.76 -2.17
N ARG A 101 3.30 -17.44 -1.14
CA ARG A 101 2.66 -18.62 -0.56
C ARG A 101 1.27 -18.29 -0.02
N SER A 102 1.12 -17.18 0.70
CA SER A 102 -0.17 -16.75 1.25
C SER A 102 -1.17 -16.45 0.13
N LEU A 103 -0.73 -15.78 -0.94
CA LEU A 103 -1.53 -15.52 -2.14
C LEU A 103 -2.01 -16.84 -2.76
N ALA A 104 -1.11 -17.79 -3.00
CA ALA A 104 -1.46 -19.08 -3.57
C ALA A 104 -2.49 -19.83 -2.71
N LEU A 105 -2.34 -19.80 -1.37
CA LEU A 105 -3.31 -20.40 -0.45
C LEU A 105 -4.67 -19.70 -0.47
N ALA A 106 -4.71 -18.38 -0.60
CA ALA A 106 -5.95 -17.61 -0.73
C ALA A 106 -6.69 -17.95 -2.04
N TYR A 107 -5.98 -18.03 -3.17
CA TYR A 107 -6.59 -18.47 -4.43
C TYR A 107 -7.06 -19.93 -4.36
N ALA A 108 -6.30 -20.81 -3.70
CA ALA A 108 -6.71 -22.20 -3.50
C ALA A 108 -7.96 -22.32 -2.62
N SER A 109 -8.10 -21.50 -1.57
CA SER A 109 -9.32 -21.48 -0.74
C SER A 109 -10.53 -20.93 -1.53
N TYR A 110 -10.33 -19.89 -2.35
CA TYR A 110 -11.36 -19.35 -3.22
C TYR A 110 -11.87 -20.37 -4.24
N ALA A 111 -10.95 -21.05 -4.93
CA ALA A 111 -11.30 -22.11 -5.88
C ALA A 111 -12.07 -23.26 -5.21
N ARG A 112 -11.66 -23.67 -3.99
CA ARG A 112 -12.38 -24.69 -3.21
C ARG A 112 -13.79 -24.23 -2.84
N LYS A 113 -13.95 -22.98 -2.41
CA LYS A 113 -15.26 -22.40 -2.08
C LYS A 113 -16.18 -22.43 -3.29
N LEU A 114 -15.72 -21.94 -4.45
CA LEU A 114 -16.50 -21.97 -5.69
C LEU A 114 -16.94 -23.38 -6.08
N LYS A 115 -16.04 -24.37 -6.01
CA LYS A 115 -16.38 -25.77 -6.29
C LYS A 115 -17.44 -26.31 -5.33
N LEU A 116 -17.32 -25.98 -4.04
CA LEU A 116 -18.28 -26.41 -3.04
C LEU A 116 -19.67 -25.80 -3.27
N GLU A 117 -19.74 -24.49 -3.51
CA GLU A 117 -21.01 -23.79 -3.78
C GLU A 117 -21.70 -24.34 -5.05
N ASN A 118 -20.94 -24.54 -6.13
CA ASN A 118 -21.48 -25.16 -7.35
C ASN A 118 -21.98 -26.59 -7.09
N SER A 119 -21.25 -27.39 -6.30
CA SER A 119 -21.67 -28.74 -5.93
C SER A 119 -22.94 -28.76 -5.08
N LYS A 120 -23.10 -27.80 -4.15
CA LYS A 120 -24.32 -27.65 -3.34
C LYS A 120 -25.52 -27.37 -4.22
N LEU A 121 -25.38 -26.42 -5.15
CA LEU A 121 -26.45 -26.04 -6.07
C LEU A 121 -26.89 -27.23 -6.92
N VAL A 122 -25.96 -28.02 -7.47
CA VAL A 122 -26.28 -29.24 -8.23
C VAL A 122 -27.05 -30.25 -7.38
N ARG A 123 -26.66 -30.46 -6.11
CA ARG A 123 -27.39 -31.36 -5.20
C ARG A 123 -28.79 -30.88 -4.92
N ILE A 124 -28.97 -29.58 -4.63
CA ILE A 124 -30.30 -29.00 -4.37
C ILE A 124 -31.24 -29.24 -5.57
N PHE A 125 -30.77 -29.04 -6.80
CA PHE A 125 -31.59 -29.30 -7.99
C PHE A 125 -31.87 -30.80 -8.21
N ALA A 126 -30.90 -31.67 -7.94
CA ALA A 126 -31.12 -33.12 -7.99
C ALA A 126 -32.16 -33.57 -6.94
N ASP A 127 -32.08 -33.05 -5.72
CA ASP A 127 -33.02 -33.37 -4.65
C ASP A 127 -34.42 -32.83 -4.94
N LEU A 128 -34.55 -31.65 -5.56
CA LEU A 128 -35.84 -31.15 -6.07
C LEU A 128 -36.45 -32.14 -7.07
N SER A 129 -35.67 -32.63 -8.04
CA SER A 129 -36.16 -33.61 -9.01
C SER A 129 -36.63 -34.91 -8.36
N ARG A 130 -35.85 -35.44 -7.39
CA ARG A 130 -36.20 -36.63 -6.62
C ARG A 130 -37.48 -36.44 -5.82
N ASN A 131 -37.65 -35.27 -5.17
CA ASN A 131 -38.87 -34.95 -4.43
C ASN A 131 -40.12 -35.01 -5.31
N TYR A 132 -40.04 -34.61 -6.59
CA TYR A 132 -41.15 -34.76 -7.53
C TYR A 132 -41.38 -36.23 -7.92
N THR A 133 -40.32 -36.97 -8.19
CA THR A 133 -40.40 -38.40 -8.49
C THR A 133 -41.01 -39.19 -7.32
N ASP A 134 -40.59 -38.91 -6.10
CA ASP A 134 -41.13 -39.53 -4.88
C ASP A 134 -42.61 -39.17 -4.68
N LEU A 135 -42.99 -37.92 -4.96
CA LEU A 135 -44.38 -37.49 -4.91
C LEU A 135 -45.24 -38.25 -5.92
N ILE A 136 -44.79 -38.38 -7.17
CA ILE A 136 -45.53 -39.10 -8.22
C ILE A 136 -45.62 -40.60 -7.90
N ASN A 137 -44.56 -41.18 -7.34
CA ASN A 137 -44.48 -42.61 -7.04
C ASN A 137 -45.15 -43.01 -5.71
N LYS A 138 -45.66 -42.05 -4.92
CA LYS A 138 -46.38 -42.36 -3.68
C LYS A 138 -47.56 -43.29 -4.00
N PRO A 139 -47.74 -44.39 -3.24
CA PRO A 139 -48.75 -45.40 -3.54
C PRO A 139 -50.18 -44.84 -3.56
N THR A 140 -50.44 -43.81 -2.73
CA THR A 140 -51.73 -43.10 -2.67
C THR A 140 -52.09 -42.38 -3.96
N PHE A 141 -51.11 -41.86 -4.69
CA PHE A 141 -51.33 -41.13 -5.94
C PHE A 141 -51.10 -42.02 -7.16
N ARG A 142 -50.22 -43.02 -7.06
CA ARG A 142 -49.99 -44.01 -8.10
C ARG A 142 -51.25 -44.83 -8.42
N ALA A 143 -52.03 -45.19 -7.40
CA ALA A 143 -53.31 -45.87 -7.56
C ALA A 143 -54.33 -45.05 -8.39
N LEU A 144 -54.19 -43.72 -8.46
CA LEU A 144 -55.04 -42.86 -9.31
C LEU A 144 -54.74 -43.04 -10.80
N TYR A 145 -53.51 -43.42 -11.15
CA TYR A 145 -53.08 -43.62 -12.54
C TYR A 145 -53.39 -45.03 -13.06
N ASP A 146 -53.41 -46.03 -12.16
CA ASP A 146 -53.67 -47.43 -12.51
C ASP A 146 -55.19 -47.75 -12.59
N SER A 147 -56.07 -46.87 -12.05
CA SER A 147 -57.51 -47.08 -12.06
C SER A 147 -58.19 -46.51 -13.31
N ASP A 148 -58.15 -47.25 -14.42
CA ASP A 148 -58.76 -46.86 -15.71
C ASP A 148 -60.32 -46.95 -15.71
N GLY A 149 -60.98 -46.96 -14.54
CA GLY A 149 -62.44 -47.13 -14.47
C GLY A 149 -63.14 -47.04 -13.10
N SER A 150 -62.45 -46.84 -11.98
CA SER A 150 -63.10 -46.55 -10.68
C SER A 150 -63.13 -45.04 -10.40
N ALA A 151 -64.25 -44.53 -9.87
CA ALA A 151 -64.41 -43.13 -9.54
C ALA A 151 -63.25 -42.62 -8.66
N ILE A 152 -62.48 -41.68 -9.20
CA ILE A 152 -61.38 -41.02 -8.49
C ILE A 152 -61.93 -40.40 -7.20
N GLU A 153 -61.31 -40.70 -6.06
CA GLU A 153 -61.69 -40.10 -4.80
C GLU A 153 -61.28 -38.61 -4.79
N GLU A 154 -62.25 -37.71 -4.92
CA GLU A 154 -62.07 -36.24 -4.97
C GLU A 154 -61.16 -35.70 -3.86
N SER A 155 -61.21 -36.31 -2.66
CA SER A 155 -60.38 -35.95 -1.50
C SER A 155 -58.87 -36.17 -1.76
N THR A 156 -58.51 -37.28 -2.41
CA THR A 156 -57.13 -37.67 -2.73
C THR A 156 -56.56 -36.82 -3.86
N LEU A 157 -57.39 -36.45 -4.83
CA LEU A 157 -57.03 -35.54 -5.92
C LEU A 157 -56.74 -34.13 -5.37
N ARG A 158 -57.60 -33.61 -4.48
CA ARG A 158 -57.38 -32.31 -3.80
C ARG A 158 -56.08 -32.30 -3.00
N GLN A 159 -55.76 -33.42 -2.34
CA GLN A 159 -54.51 -33.56 -1.58
C GLN A 159 -53.28 -33.57 -2.49
N PHE A 160 -53.35 -34.28 -3.63
CA PHE A 160 -52.29 -34.30 -4.63
C PHE A 160 -52.05 -32.89 -5.21
N GLU A 161 -53.11 -32.21 -5.64
CA GLU A 161 -53.04 -30.84 -6.17
C GLU A 161 -52.37 -29.90 -5.17
N LYS A 162 -52.74 -29.99 -3.88
CA LYS A 162 -52.14 -29.20 -2.82
C LYS A 162 -50.65 -29.50 -2.67
N GLU A 163 -50.25 -30.78 -2.63
CA GLU A 163 -48.84 -31.15 -2.46
C GLU A 163 -48.00 -30.75 -3.67
N VAL A 164 -48.50 -30.94 -4.89
CA VAL A 164 -47.85 -30.47 -6.13
C VAL A 164 -47.69 -28.96 -6.13
N LYS A 165 -48.73 -28.20 -5.76
CA LYS A 165 -48.68 -26.74 -5.69
C LYS A 165 -47.64 -26.24 -4.69
N GLU A 166 -47.55 -26.87 -3.52
CA GLU A 166 -46.52 -26.54 -2.53
C GLU A 166 -45.10 -26.86 -3.05
N ARG A 167 -44.90 -28.00 -3.73
CA ARG A 167 -43.61 -28.35 -4.34
C ARG A 167 -43.21 -27.38 -5.45
N ILE A 168 -44.16 -26.96 -6.29
CA ILE A 168 -43.94 -25.94 -7.33
C ILE A 168 -43.55 -24.59 -6.70
N LYS A 169 -44.21 -24.20 -5.61
CA LYS A 169 -43.88 -22.96 -4.88
C LYS A 169 -42.44 -23.00 -4.34
N MET A 170 -42.05 -24.09 -3.67
CA MET A 170 -40.68 -24.27 -3.16
C MET A 170 -39.65 -24.28 -4.28
N THR A 171 -39.92 -24.97 -5.39
CA THR A 171 -39.02 -25.01 -6.55
C THR A 171 -38.81 -23.63 -7.15
N ARG A 172 -39.89 -22.85 -7.31
CA ARG A 172 -39.80 -21.46 -7.79
C ARG A 172 -38.94 -20.58 -6.88
N GLN A 173 -39.07 -20.74 -5.57
CA GLN A 173 -38.24 -20.01 -4.61
C GLN A 173 -36.76 -20.37 -4.77
N VAL A 174 -36.42 -21.66 -4.82
CA VAL A 174 -35.02 -22.11 -4.99
C VAL A 174 -34.44 -21.63 -6.32
N ILE A 175 -35.23 -21.63 -7.41
CA ILE A 175 -34.80 -21.10 -8.70
C ILE A 175 -34.53 -19.59 -8.61
N ALA A 176 -35.37 -18.83 -7.90
CA ALA A 176 -35.17 -17.39 -7.72
C ALA A 176 -33.87 -17.08 -6.95
N GLU A 177 -33.58 -17.82 -5.89
CA GLU A 177 -32.33 -17.71 -5.13
C GLU A 177 -31.11 -18.11 -5.97
N ALA A 178 -31.22 -19.19 -6.75
CA ALA A 178 -30.15 -19.67 -7.62
C ALA A 178 -29.92 -18.75 -8.83
N LYS A 179 -30.91 -17.95 -9.26
CA LYS A 179 -30.80 -17.08 -10.45
C LYS A 179 -29.62 -16.13 -10.38
N GLU A 180 -29.31 -15.60 -9.20
CA GLU A 180 -28.15 -14.75 -8.97
C GLU A 180 -26.81 -15.45 -9.26
N SER A 181 -26.76 -16.77 -9.08
CA SER A 181 -25.56 -17.57 -9.39
C SER A 181 -25.36 -17.79 -10.90
N PHE A 182 -26.39 -17.59 -11.72
CA PHE A 182 -26.34 -17.80 -13.18
C PHE A 182 -26.29 -16.51 -13.98
N ASP A 183 -26.76 -15.39 -13.40
CA ASP A 183 -26.79 -14.11 -14.09
C ASP A 183 -25.39 -13.45 -14.13
N ASN A 184 -24.77 -13.52 -15.30
CA ASN A 184 -23.47 -12.90 -15.54
C ASN A 184 -23.53 -11.37 -15.41
N GLN A 185 -24.64 -10.72 -15.77
CA GLN A 185 -24.77 -9.26 -15.65
C GLN A 185 -24.77 -8.83 -14.19
N LEU A 186 -25.49 -9.56 -13.33
CA LEU A 186 -25.51 -9.30 -11.89
C LEU A 186 -24.14 -9.53 -11.25
N LYS A 187 -23.41 -10.58 -11.66
CA LYS A 187 -22.03 -10.81 -11.21
C LYS A 187 -21.08 -9.70 -11.64
N ILE A 188 -21.18 -9.23 -12.88
CA ILE A 188 -20.37 -8.12 -13.40
C ILE A 188 -20.66 -6.86 -12.58
N GLN A 189 -21.93 -6.56 -12.31
CA GLN A 189 -22.32 -5.39 -11.52
C GLN A 189 -21.79 -5.49 -10.08
N LYS A 190 -21.95 -6.62 -9.40
CA LYS A 190 -21.39 -6.83 -8.06
C LYS A 190 -19.86 -6.71 -8.03
N LEU A 191 -19.18 -7.26 -9.04
CA LEU A 191 -17.74 -7.14 -9.17
C LEU A 191 -17.32 -5.68 -9.35
N LYS A 192 -18.03 -4.93 -10.19
CA LYS A 192 -17.82 -3.51 -10.40
C LYS A 192 -17.97 -2.73 -9.09
N ASP A 193 -19.06 -2.96 -8.35
CA ASP A 193 -19.32 -2.28 -7.07
C ASP A 193 -18.23 -2.62 -6.03
N THR A 194 -17.79 -3.88 -5.98
CA THR A 194 -16.69 -4.31 -5.12
C THR A 194 -15.36 -3.64 -5.50
N ILE A 195 -15.05 -3.54 -6.79
CA ILE A 195 -13.85 -2.86 -7.28
C ILE A 195 -13.87 -1.38 -6.89
N PHE A 196 -15.01 -0.70 -7.07
CA PHE A 196 -15.13 0.70 -6.67
C PHE A 196 -14.94 0.89 -5.17
N ALA A 197 -15.58 0.07 -4.33
CA ALA A 197 -15.44 0.13 -2.88
C ALA A 197 -14.00 -0.12 -2.41
N VAL A 198 -13.35 -1.17 -2.95
CA VAL A 198 -11.95 -1.48 -2.64
C VAL A 198 -11.01 -0.38 -3.12
N ASN A 199 -11.23 0.18 -4.30
CA ASN A 199 -10.40 1.25 -4.83
C ASN A 199 -10.52 2.52 -3.96
N GLU A 200 -11.72 2.88 -3.52
CA GLU A 200 -11.91 3.99 -2.58
C GLU A 200 -11.14 3.75 -1.27
N GLN A 201 -11.27 2.57 -0.67
CA GLN A 201 -10.54 2.20 0.55
C GLN A 201 -9.02 2.27 0.34
N LEU A 202 -8.53 1.80 -0.80
CA LEU A 202 -7.12 1.85 -1.18
C LEU A 202 -6.63 3.30 -1.32
N THR A 203 -7.42 4.19 -1.94
CA THR A 203 -7.04 5.61 -2.04
C THR A 203 -7.01 6.31 -0.67
N ASN A 204 -7.93 5.98 0.22
CA ASN A 204 -7.96 6.52 1.58
C ASN A 204 -6.76 6.04 2.40
N THR A 205 -6.43 4.75 2.31
CA THR A 205 -5.26 4.16 2.97
C THR A 205 -3.96 4.76 2.43
N LYS A 206 -3.85 4.96 1.12
CA LYS A 206 -2.71 5.67 0.49
C LYS A 206 -2.54 7.09 1.03
N LYS A 207 -3.63 7.87 1.10
CA LYS A 207 -3.60 9.23 1.65
C LYS A 207 -3.15 9.24 3.10
N GLN A 208 -3.68 8.33 3.92
CA GLN A 208 -3.27 8.17 5.32
C GLN A 208 -1.80 7.78 5.44
N GLY A 209 -1.32 6.83 4.65
CA GLY A 209 0.09 6.42 4.63
C GLY A 209 1.03 7.57 4.23
N ALA A 210 0.67 8.33 3.19
CA ALA A 210 1.43 9.50 2.76
C ALA A 210 1.45 10.59 3.85
N PHE A 211 0.32 10.82 4.51
CA PHE A 211 0.23 11.76 5.64
C PHE A 211 1.08 11.30 6.82
N SER A 212 1.01 10.04 7.23
CA SER A 212 1.84 9.48 8.29
C SER A 212 3.34 9.58 7.97
N SER A 213 3.73 9.33 6.70
CA SER A 213 5.10 9.51 6.25
C SER A 213 5.55 10.97 6.34
N LEU A 214 4.69 11.91 5.94
CA LEU A 214 4.96 13.34 6.04
C LEU A 214 5.14 13.78 7.49
N ILE A 215 4.24 13.35 8.38
CA ILE A 215 4.35 13.62 9.81
C ILE A 215 5.64 13.03 10.36
N ALA A 216 5.97 11.78 10.04
CA ALA A 216 7.22 11.16 10.51
C ALA A 216 8.48 11.90 10.02
N ALA A 217 8.47 12.42 8.79
CA ALA A 217 9.58 13.19 8.22
C ALA A 217 9.72 14.59 8.82
N LYS A 218 8.60 15.27 9.13
CA LYS A 218 8.59 16.65 9.64
C LYS A 218 8.54 16.75 11.17
N SER A 219 8.10 15.70 11.86
CA SER A 219 7.99 15.71 13.32
C SER A 219 9.36 15.78 13.97
N ILE A 220 9.47 16.61 15.01
CA ILE A 220 10.68 16.70 15.83
C ILE A 220 10.60 15.60 16.90
N PRO A 221 11.56 14.66 16.94
CA PRO A 221 11.67 13.69 18.02
C PRO A 221 11.67 14.38 19.39
N LYS A 222 11.02 13.78 20.39
CA LYS A 222 10.89 14.36 21.74
C LYS A 222 12.21 14.84 22.34
N GLY A 223 13.30 14.10 22.14
CA GLY A 223 14.64 14.49 22.61
C GLY A 223 15.12 15.81 22.01
N LEU A 224 14.95 15.99 20.69
CA LEU A 224 15.30 17.23 20.00
C LEU A 224 14.38 18.39 20.41
N HIS A 225 13.09 18.12 20.65
CA HIS A 225 12.17 19.10 21.17
C HIS A 225 12.59 19.60 22.57
N CYS A 226 12.93 18.69 23.49
CA CYS A 226 13.43 19.05 24.81
C CYS A 226 14.76 19.82 24.76
N LEU A 227 15.67 19.42 23.86
CA LEU A 227 16.93 20.15 23.66
C LEU A 227 16.67 21.58 23.17
N ALA A 228 15.81 21.74 22.16
CA ALA A 228 15.45 23.06 21.63
C ALA A 228 14.85 23.97 22.72
N MET A 229 14.00 23.42 23.59
CA MET A 229 13.40 24.15 24.70
C MET A 229 14.45 24.60 25.73
N ARG A 230 15.41 23.73 26.08
CA ARG A 230 16.53 24.08 26.99
C ARG A 230 17.46 25.14 26.39
N LEU A 231 17.78 25.03 25.10
CA LEU A 231 18.60 26.03 24.41
C LEU A 231 17.89 27.38 24.34
N MET A 232 16.56 27.38 24.17
CA MET A 232 15.75 28.60 24.21
C MET A 232 15.77 29.23 25.60
N GLU A 233 15.62 28.43 26.66
CA GLU A 233 15.72 28.88 28.05
C GLU A 233 17.10 29.49 28.35
N GLU A 234 18.18 28.81 27.96
CA GLU A 234 19.55 29.31 28.14
C GLU A 234 19.77 30.64 27.40
N ARG A 235 19.26 30.75 26.16
CA ARG A 235 19.37 31.97 25.37
C ARG A 235 18.62 33.14 25.99
N ILE A 236 17.45 32.89 26.59
CA ILE A 236 16.67 33.91 27.29
C ILE A 236 17.36 34.32 28.60
N ALA A 237 17.96 33.35 29.31
CA ALA A 237 18.68 33.61 30.56
C ALA A 237 20.01 34.34 30.36
N HIS A 238 20.68 34.13 29.22
CA HIS A 238 22.01 34.66 28.91
C HIS A 238 22.08 35.34 27.52
N PRO A 239 21.28 36.39 27.26
CA PRO A 239 21.22 37.03 25.94
C PRO A 239 22.57 37.61 25.50
N GLU A 240 23.44 38.00 26.43
CA GLU A 240 24.79 38.54 26.18
C GLU A 240 25.71 37.54 25.44
N LYS A 241 25.50 36.24 25.62
CA LYS A 241 26.32 35.20 24.94
C LYS A 241 25.95 35.05 23.47
N TYR A 242 24.67 35.30 23.13
CA TYR A 242 24.07 35.00 21.82
C TYR A 242 23.82 36.26 20.97
N THR A 243 24.35 37.40 21.40
CA THR A 243 24.23 38.69 20.71
C THR A 243 25.58 39.03 20.08
N ASP A 244 25.57 39.48 18.81
CA ASP A 244 26.75 39.96 18.07
C ASP A 244 26.90 41.49 18.11
N GLU A 245 25.90 42.17 18.68
CA GLU A 245 25.93 43.62 18.95
C GLU A 245 27.15 43.96 19.84
N GLY A 246 28.13 44.65 19.27
CA GLY A 246 29.35 45.07 19.96
C GLY A 246 30.54 44.09 19.90
N LYS A 247 30.42 42.92 19.26
CA LYS A 247 31.57 42.04 18.98
C LYS A 247 32.26 42.49 17.69
N ALA A 248 33.59 42.65 17.72
CA ALA A 248 34.37 42.87 16.51
C ALA A 248 34.18 41.65 15.59
N ARG A 249 33.87 41.89 14.31
CA ARG A 249 33.76 40.81 13.32
C ARG A 249 35.08 40.08 13.28
N ALA A 250 35.06 38.74 13.35
CA ALA A 250 36.28 37.96 13.31
C ALA A 250 37.05 38.33 12.03
N PRO A 251 38.33 38.73 12.10
CA PRO A 251 39.08 39.21 10.94
C PRO A 251 39.20 38.12 9.85
N GLU A 252 39.13 36.86 10.26
CA GLU A 252 39.10 35.67 9.40
C GLU A 252 37.86 35.63 8.48
N LEU A 253 36.74 36.25 8.87
CA LEU A 253 35.53 36.32 8.04
C LEU A 253 35.59 37.41 6.95
N GLU A 254 36.53 38.35 7.06
CA GLU A 254 36.69 39.47 6.11
C GLU A 254 37.89 39.30 5.18
N ASP A 255 38.73 38.29 5.42
CA ASP A 255 39.90 38.01 4.60
C ASP A 255 39.49 37.40 3.24
N PRO A 256 39.73 38.10 2.11
CA PRO A 256 39.41 37.59 0.78
C PRO A 256 40.38 36.48 0.32
N SER A 257 41.47 36.23 1.05
CA SER A 257 42.39 35.13 0.77
C SER A 257 41.91 33.76 1.28
N LEU A 258 40.88 33.74 2.12
CA LEU A 258 40.25 32.52 2.65
C LEU A 258 39.03 32.10 1.83
N TYR A 259 38.78 30.79 1.77
CA TYR A 259 37.60 30.25 1.10
C TYR A 259 36.39 30.28 2.04
N HIS A 260 35.42 31.14 1.70
CA HIS A 260 34.15 31.25 2.42
C HIS A 260 33.07 30.39 1.76
N TYR A 261 32.54 29.40 2.48
CA TYR A 261 31.46 28.53 2.00
C TYR A 261 30.17 28.78 2.79
N ALA A 262 29.08 29.07 2.09
CA ALA A 262 27.74 29.13 2.66
C ALA A 262 26.97 27.85 2.32
N ILE A 263 26.48 27.15 3.34
CA ILE A 263 25.66 25.95 3.17
C ILE A 263 24.23 26.28 3.60
N PHE A 264 23.31 26.18 2.66
CA PHE A 264 21.88 26.34 2.92
C PHE A 264 21.23 24.96 3.03
N SER A 265 20.60 24.67 4.16
CA SER A 265 19.89 23.41 4.37
C SER A 265 18.79 23.57 5.42
N ASP A 266 17.63 22.97 5.14
CA ASP A 266 16.52 22.88 6.10
C ASP A 266 16.74 21.78 7.14
N ASN A 267 17.79 20.95 6.98
CA ASN A 267 18.14 19.88 7.93
C ASN A 267 19.47 20.22 8.63
N VAL A 268 19.35 20.92 9.76
CA VAL A 268 20.49 21.39 10.56
C VAL A 268 21.42 20.25 10.99
N ILE A 269 20.88 19.06 11.28
CA ILE A 269 21.68 17.89 11.67
C ILE A 269 22.51 17.40 10.48
N ALA A 270 21.90 17.30 9.30
CA ALA A 270 22.62 16.90 8.09
C ALA A 270 23.73 17.91 7.74
N ALA A 271 23.42 19.21 7.79
CA ALA A 271 24.41 20.26 7.55
C ALA A 271 25.57 20.19 8.56
N SER A 272 25.28 20.00 9.84
CA SER A 272 26.31 19.86 10.89
C SER A 272 27.23 18.67 10.66
N VAL A 273 26.68 17.51 10.27
CA VAL A 273 27.48 16.31 9.97
C VAL A 273 28.38 16.54 8.75
N VAL A 274 27.87 17.18 7.70
CA VAL A 274 28.65 17.52 6.50
C VAL A 274 29.80 18.45 6.84
N VAL A 275 29.53 19.53 7.59
CA VAL A 275 30.57 20.48 8.03
C VAL A 275 31.61 19.77 8.89
N ASN A 276 31.20 18.98 9.88
CA ASN A 276 32.12 18.27 10.76
C ASN A 276 32.99 17.26 10.00
N SER A 277 32.42 16.57 9.00
CA SER A 277 33.16 15.67 8.12
C SER A 277 34.17 16.42 7.26
N ALA A 278 33.76 17.53 6.64
CA ALA A 278 34.64 18.38 5.84
C ALA A 278 35.81 18.91 6.66
N VAL A 279 35.54 19.44 7.86
CA VAL A 279 36.58 19.94 8.78
C VAL A 279 37.55 18.82 9.17
N LYS A 280 37.04 17.62 9.52
CA LYS A 280 37.91 16.48 9.85
C LYS A 280 38.76 16.00 8.69
N ASN A 281 38.23 15.99 7.46
CA ASN A 281 38.94 15.54 6.28
C ASN A 281 39.95 16.57 5.76
N VAL A 282 39.77 17.85 6.06
CA VAL A 282 40.73 18.93 5.72
C VAL A 282 41.87 18.99 6.75
N ILE A 283 41.64 18.51 7.98
CA ILE A 283 42.62 18.49 9.08
C ILE A 283 43.41 17.15 9.14
N SER A 284 43.06 16.16 8.30
CA SER A 284 43.78 14.88 8.14
C SER A 284 44.74 14.91 6.97
#